data_AF-A0A3D5GKK9-F1
#
_entry.id   AF-A0A3D5GKK9-F1
#
_cell.length_a   1.000
_cell.length_b   1.000
_cell.length_c   1.000
_cell.angle_alpha   90.00
_cell.angle_beta   90.00
_cell.angle_gamma   90.00
#
_symmetry.space_group_name_H-M   'P 1'
#
loop_
_entity.id
_entity.type
_entity.pdbx_description
1 polymer ?
#
loop_
_entity_poly.entity_id
_entity_poly.type
_entity_poly.pdbx_seq_one_letter_code
_entity_poly.pdbx_strand_id
1 'polypeptide(L)'
;MVQRGMVIGYPSDAELEATVRQTLDAHWVAEGYAAPHATVYPWQWLWDSCFHVLVWLELGEVDRAQRELATAFGPQTASGFVPH
;
A
#
# COMPACT_ATOMS: atom_id res chain seq x y z
N MET A 1 -32.71 33.21 -1.97
CA MET A 1 -33.12 32.09 -1.11
C MET A 1 -32.07 30.98 -1.29
N VAL A 2 -31.18 30.87 -0.30
CA VAL A 2 -30.20 29.81 0.01
C VAL A 2 -29.40 29.18 -1.15
N GLN A 3 -28.12 29.57 -1.26
CA GLN A 3 -27.07 28.76 -1.88
C GLN A 3 -26.95 27.43 -1.11
N ARG A 4 -27.18 26.30 -1.78
CA ARG A 4 -26.86 24.96 -1.24
C ARG A 4 -25.34 24.85 -1.10
N GLY A 5 -24.84 24.99 0.14
CA GLY A 5 -23.48 24.61 0.48
C GLY A 5 -23.29 23.11 0.28
N MET A 6 -22.31 22.74 -0.54
CA MET A 6 -21.88 21.35 -0.71
C MET A 6 -21.18 20.93 0.57
N VAL A 7 -21.88 20.23 1.46
CA VAL A 7 -21.22 19.51 2.56
C VAL A 7 -20.50 18.33 1.91
N ILE A 8 -19.19 18.45 1.69
CA ILE A 8 -18.37 17.27 1.41
C ILE A 8 -18.26 16.54 2.75
N GLY A 9 -19.13 15.54 2.94
CA GLY A 9 -18.98 14.59 4.04
C GLY A 9 -17.71 13.80 3.80
N TYR A 10 -16.83 13.72 4.79
CA TYR A 10 -15.72 12.78 4.76
C TYR A 10 -16.28 11.34 4.79
N PRO A 11 -15.62 10.38 4.12
CA PRO A 11 -16.02 8.99 4.22
C PRO A 11 -15.99 8.56 5.70
N SER A 12 -16.91 7.68 6.07
CA SER A 12 -16.77 6.93 7.32
C SER A 12 -15.50 6.08 7.30
N ASP A 13 -15.01 5.71 8.48
CA ASP A 13 -13.81 4.85 8.59
C ASP A 13 -13.96 3.54 7.80
N ALA A 14 -15.17 2.96 7.78
CA ALA A 14 -15.46 1.74 7.01
C ALA A 14 -15.40 1.97 5.49
N GLU A 15 -15.88 3.11 5.00
CA GLU A 15 -15.78 3.45 3.57
C GLU A 15 -14.34 3.74 3.17
N LEU A 16 -13.57 4.38 4.05
CA LEU A 16 -12.15 4.61 3.84
C LEU A 16 -11.37 3.29 3.83
N GLU A 17 -11.60 2.42 4.80
CA GLU A 17 -10.96 1.10 4.86
C GLU A 17 -11.24 0.27 3.59
N ALA A 18 -12.50 0.23 3.15
CA ALA A 18 -12.89 -0.48 1.93
C ALA A 18 -12.17 0.09 0.69
N THR A 19 -12.05 1.42 0.59
CA THR A 19 -11.36 2.09 -0.52
C THR A 19 -9.85 1.83 -0.50
N VAL A 20 -9.23 1.86 0.69
CA VAL A 20 -7.80 1.55 0.86
C VAL A 20 -7.53 0.09 0.49
N ARG A 21 -8.34 -0.86 0.98
CA ARG A 21 -8.23 -2.27 0.63
C ARG A 21 -8.32 -2.49 -0.88
N GLN A 22 -9.34 -1.91 -1.51
CA GLN A 22 -9.50 -2.03 -2.97
C GLN A 22 -8.30 -1.45 -3.73
N THR A 23 -7.75 -0.33 -3.26
CA THR A 23 -6.59 0.31 -3.88
C THR A 23 -5.36 -0.59 -3.78
N LEU A 24 -5.03 -1.07 -2.58
CA LEU A 24 -3.86 -1.93 -2.39
C LEU A 24 -4.03 -3.30 -3.05
N ASP A 25 -5.24 -3.87 -3.09
CA ASP A 25 -5.55 -5.10 -3.83
C ASP A 25 -5.29 -4.92 -5.33
N ALA A 26 -5.71 -3.79 -5.91
CA ALA A 26 -5.49 -3.50 -7.33
C ALA A 26 -4.02 -3.27 -7.68
N HIS A 27 -3.20 -2.95 -6.68
CA HIS A 27 -1.77 -2.70 -6.83
C HIS A 27 -0.91 -3.92 -6.44
N TRP A 28 -1.52 -4.99 -5.93
CA TRP A 28 -0.82 -6.21 -5.56
C TRP A 28 -0.28 -6.93 -6.79
N VAL A 29 1.01 -7.25 -6.76
CA VAL A 29 1.67 -8.04 -7.81
C VAL A 29 2.00 -9.45 -7.32
N ALA A 30 2.06 -10.40 -8.26
CA ALA A 30 2.24 -11.82 -7.95
C ALA A 30 3.59 -12.13 -7.27
N GLU A 31 4.59 -11.30 -7.52
CA GLU A 31 5.92 -11.35 -6.92
C GLU A 31 5.91 -11.07 -5.42
N GLY A 32 4.81 -10.54 -4.86
CA GLY A 32 4.60 -10.44 -3.42
C GLY A 32 4.76 -9.05 -2.82
N TYR A 33 4.50 -7.99 -3.60
CA TYR A 33 4.52 -6.60 -3.14
C TYR A 33 3.35 -5.80 -3.74
N ALA A 34 3.07 -4.60 -3.22
CA ALA A 34 2.19 -3.64 -3.86
C ALA A 34 3.02 -2.61 -4.65
N ALA A 35 2.72 -2.45 -5.94
CA ALA A 35 3.36 -1.44 -6.76
C ALA A 35 2.84 -0.04 -6.38
N PRO A 36 3.69 0.99 -6.19
CA PRO A 36 3.21 2.35 -5.87
C PRO A 36 2.24 2.91 -6.92
N HIS A 37 2.44 2.55 -8.19
CA HIS A 37 1.52 2.90 -9.26
C HIS A 37 1.56 1.86 -10.39
N ALA A 38 0.40 1.29 -10.75
CA ALA A 38 0.28 0.18 -11.70
C ALA A 38 1.00 0.40 -13.06
N THR A 39 1.08 1.63 -13.57
CA THR A 39 1.79 1.96 -14.84
C THR A 39 3.13 2.68 -14.67
N VAL A 40 3.17 3.79 -13.91
CA VAL A 40 4.36 4.67 -13.86
C VAL A 40 5.45 4.14 -12.93
N TYR A 41 5.06 3.48 -11.83
CA TYR A 41 5.97 2.87 -10.87
C TYR A 41 5.56 1.42 -10.62
N PRO A 42 5.72 0.54 -11.63
CA PRO A 42 5.20 -0.82 -11.59
C PRO A 42 6.14 -1.81 -10.88
N TRP A 43 7.09 -1.31 -10.10
CA TRP A 43 8.12 -2.09 -9.42
C TRP A 43 8.04 -1.90 -7.92
N GLN A 44 8.70 -2.79 -7.18
CA GLN A 44 8.82 -2.65 -5.74
C GLN A 44 9.78 -1.50 -5.43
N TRP A 45 9.33 -0.59 -4.57
CA TRP A 45 10.17 0.46 -3.98
C TRP A 45 10.29 0.23 -2.49
N LEU A 46 11.51 0.33 -1.95
CA LEU A 46 11.78 0.04 -0.55
C LEU A 46 10.94 0.90 0.39
N TRP A 47 10.91 2.21 0.17
CA TRP A 47 10.21 3.12 1.08
C TRP A 47 8.69 2.94 1.01
N ASP A 48 8.13 2.85 -0.19
CA ASP A 48 6.70 2.60 -0.39
C ASP A 48 6.27 1.28 0.26
N SER A 49 7.07 0.21 0.10
CA SER A 49 6.84 -1.08 0.75
C SER A 49 6.76 -0.97 2.27
N CYS A 50 7.61 -0.15 2.91
CA CYS A 50 7.55 0.07 4.36
C CYS A 50 6.19 0.64 4.81
N PHE A 51 5.56 1.50 4.00
CA PHE A 51 4.21 2.00 4.31
C PHE A 51 3.11 1.00 3.96
N HIS A 52 3.22 0.31 2.83
CA HIS A 52 2.26 -0.73 2.46
C HIS A 52 2.17 -1.82 3.52
N VAL A 53 3.29 -2.24 4.10
CA VAL A 53 3.33 -3.21 5.22
C VAL A 53 2.47 -2.74 6.39
N LEU A 54 2.55 -1.45 6.78
CA LEU A 54 1.73 -0.91 7.87
C LEU A 54 0.24 -0.90 7.51
N VAL A 55 -0.08 -0.55 6.26
CA VAL A 55 -1.47 -0.55 5.77
C VAL A 55 -2.03 -1.97 5.74
N TRP A 56 -1.26 -2.96 5.28
CA TRP A 56 -1.68 -4.37 5.29
C TRP A 56 -1.94 -4.88 6.70
N LEU A 57 -1.10 -4.52 7.66
CA LEU A 57 -1.32 -4.88 9.07
C LEU A 57 -2.61 -4.29 9.62
N GLU A 58 -2.90 -3.02 9.32
CA GLU A 58 -4.17 -2.38 9.71
C GLU A 58 -5.38 -3.06 9.05
N LEU A 59 -5.24 -3.48 7.79
CA LEU A 59 -6.26 -4.23 7.05
C LEU A 59 -6.39 -5.71 7.49
N GLY A 60 -5.58 -6.19 8.44
CA GLY A 60 -5.57 -7.58 8.88
C GLY A 60 -4.91 -8.57 7.92
N GLU A 61 -4.25 -8.09 6.87
CA GLU A 61 -3.58 -8.90 5.83
C GLU A 61 -2.13 -9.22 6.20
N VAL A 62 -1.93 -9.86 7.36
CA VAL A 62 -0.61 -10.14 7.94
C VAL A 62 0.30 -10.91 6.98
N ASP A 63 -0.24 -11.87 6.22
CA ASP A 63 0.53 -12.67 5.27
C ASP A 63 1.06 -11.85 4.08
N ARG A 64 0.34 -10.78 3.69
CA ARG A 64 0.82 -9.87 2.63
C ARG A 64 1.88 -8.93 3.18
N ALA A 65 1.66 -8.39 4.38
CA ALA A 65 2.64 -7.55 5.07
C ALA A 65 4.00 -8.27 5.22
N GLN A 66 3.99 -9.54 5.67
CA GLN A 66 5.23 -10.32 5.81
C GLN A 66 5.90 -10.60 4.47
N ARG A 67 5.12 -10.93 3.43
CA ARG A 67 5.65 -11.19 2.08
C ARG A 67 6.30 -9.95 1.49
N GLU A 68 5.62 -8.81 1.55
CA GLU A 68 6.13 -7.55 0.98
C GLU A 68 7.41 -7.09 1.69
N LEU A 69 7.48 -7.25 3.02
CA LEU A 69 8.70 -6.98 3.77
C LEU A 69 9.83 -7.97 3.40
N ALA A 70 9.52 -9.25 3.25
CA ALA A 70 10.51 -10.26 2.87
C ALA A 70 11.08 -10.01 1.47
N THR A 71 10.25 -9.62 0.49
CA THR A 71 10.73 -9.31 -0.87
C THR A 71 11.52 -8.01 -0.90
N ALA A 72 11.13 -7.00 -0.11
CA ALA A 72 11.84 -5.72 -0.03
C ALA A 72 13.29 -5.89 0.49
N PHE A 73 13.50 -6.82 1.42
CA PHE A 73 14.83 -7.16 1.94
C PHE A 73 15.54 -8.26 1.16
N GLY A 74 14.86 -8.93 0.21
CA GLY A 74 15.46 -9.95 -0.66
C GLY A 74 16.75 -9.51 -1.38
N PRO A 75 16.84 -8.29 -1.96
CA PRO A 75 18.04 -7.82 -2.63
C PRO A 75 19.10 -7.23 -1.68
N GLN A 76 18.95 -7.39 -0.35
CA GLN A 76 19.93 -6.89 0.62
C GLN A 76 21.30 -7.54 0.37
N THR A 77 22.33 -6.70 0.31
CA THR A 77 23.72 -7.15 0.09
C THR A 77 24.41 -7.52 1.41
N ALA A 78 25.55 -8.20 1.33
CA ALA A 78 26.34 -8.59 2.50
C ALA A 78 26.85 -7.42 3.37
N SER A 79 26.89 -6.19 2.83
CA SER A 79 27.22 -4.98 3.59
C SER A 79 26.04 -4.45 4.41
N GLY A 80 24.85 -5.03 4.26
CA GLY A 80 23.61 -4.55 4.87
C GLY A 80 22.86 -3.52 4.01
N PHE A 81 23.42 -3.08 2.88
CA PHE A 81 22.74 -2.16 1.97
C PHE A 81 21.51 -2.82 1.33
N VAL A 82 20.37 -2.14 1.42
CA VAL A 82 19.11 -2.48 0.73
C VAL A 82 18.87 -1.41 -0.35
N PRO A 83 18.75 -1.80 -1.63
CA PRO A 83 18.49 -0.84 -2.70
C PRO A 83 17.09 -0.23 -2.57
N HIS A 84 16.90 0.91 -3.24
CA HIS A 84 15.57 1.50 -3.39
C HIS A 84 14.69 0.64 -4.30
#